data_AF-W2WQX3-F1
#
_entry.id   AF-W2WQX3-F1
#
_cell.length_a   1.000
_cell.length_b   1.000
_cell.length_c   1.000
_cell.angle_alpha   90.00
_cell.angle_beta   90.00
_cell.angle_gamma   90.00
#
_symmetry.space_group_name_H-M   'P 1'
#
loop_
_entity.id
_entity.type
_entity.pdbx_description
1 polymer ?
#
loop_
_entity_poly.entity_id
_entity_poly.type
_entity_poly.pdbx_seq_one_letter_code
_entity_poly.pdbx_strand_id
1 'polypeptide(L)'
;MDPFYLLPTKLLDACVKLLAVSNTKATAISVDDSQSSQISSTHTDKAPVETLVIKDVGYFSRKQLETFKRVQILKEFVELGIDVYKWLVDVAAPALPADYQSLSQQWRMQ
;
A
#
# COMPACT_ATOMS: atom_id res chain seq x y z
N MET A 1 10.37 -3.36 17.78
CA MET A 1 9.49 -3.41 16.60
C MET A 1 10.34 -3.05 15.40
N ASP A 2 10.45 -3.97 14.44
CA ASP A 2 11.20 -3.72 13.20
C ASP A 2 10.48 -2.63 12.39
N PRO A 3 11.13 -1.50 12.06
CA PRO A 3 10.53 -0.43 11.26
C PRO A 3 10.15 -0.89 9.84
N PHE A 4 10.68 -2.01 9.37
CA PHE A 4 10.40 -2.60 8.05
C PHE A 4 9.40 -3.76 8.10
N TYR A 5 8.79 -4.05 9.26
CA TYR A 5 7.79 -5.09 9.36
C TYR A 5 6.55 -4.75 8.52
N LEU A 6 6.24 -5.58 7.53
CA LEU A 6 5.00 -5.56 6.77
C LEU A 6 4.13 -6.76 7.18
N LEU A 7 2.81 -6.55 7.31
CA LEU A 7 1.90 -7.67 7.48
C LEU A 7 1.91 -8.57 6.23
N PRO A 8 1.81 -9.90 6.40
CA PRO A 8 1.59 -10.82 5.29
C PRO A 8 0.37 -10.41 4.46
N THR A 9 0.46 -10.54 3.14
CA THR A 9 -0.53 -10.01 2.18
C THR A 9 -1.96 -10.45 2.48
N LYS A 10 -2.18 -11.74 2.76
CA LYS A 10 -3.50 -12.29 3.12
C LYS A 10 -4.10 -11.65 4.39
N LEU A 11 -3.25 -11.39 5.38
CA LEU A 11 -3.66 -10.77 6.64
C LEU A 11 -3.94 -9.27 6.43
N LEU A 12 -3.06 -8.58 5.69
CA LEU A 12 -3.25 -7.18 5.35
C LEU A 12 -4.55 -6.95 4.57
N ASP A 13 -4.86 -7.80 3.58
CA ASP A 13 -6.10 -7.70 2.82
C ASP A 13 -7.34 -7.92 3.69
N ALA A 14 -7.27 -8.83 4.68
CA ALA A 14 -8.34 -9.02 5.64
C ALA A 14 -8.52 -7.77 6.53
N CYS A 15 -7.42 -7.17 7.01
CA CYS A 15 -7.45 -5.92 7.77
C CYS A 15 -8.06 -4.77 6.96
N VAL A 16 -7.65 -4.62 5.69
CA VAL A 16 -8.17 -3.56 4.80
C VAL A 16 -9.67 -3.73 4.53
N LYS A 17 -10.16 -4.97 4.40
CA LYS A 17 -11.60 -5.23 4.23
C LYS A 17 -12.44 -4.89 5.47
N LEU A 18 -11.84 -4.98 6.66
CA LEU A 18 -12.51 -4.63 7.93
C LEU A 18 -12.55 -3.12 8.16
N LEU A 19 -11.65 -2.37 7.53
CA LEU A 19 -11.68 -0.91 7.58
C LEU A 19 -12.88 -0.42 6.76
N ALA A 20 -13.82 0.28 7.40
CA ALA A 20 -14.87 1.00 6.69
C ALA A 20 -14.23 1.94 5.64
N VAL A 21 -14.93 2.16 4.51
CA VAL A 21 -14.52 3.13 3.50
C VAL A 21 -14.32 4.48 4.21
N SER A 22 -13.10 5.00 4.22
CA SER A 22 -12.84 6.32 4.78
C SER A 22 -13.77 7.32 4.08
N ASN A 23 -14.39 8.22 4.84
CA ASN A 23 -15.10 9.35 4.26
C ASN A 23 -14.11 10.13 3.38
N THR A 24 -14.30 10.02 2.07
CA THR A 24 -13.59 10.85 1.10
C THR A 24 -14.21 12.25 1.11
N LYS A 25 -13.54 13.26 0.55
CA LYS A 25 -14.15 14.59 0.40
C LYS A 25 -15.51 14.52 -0.34
N ALA A 26 -15.70 13.52 -1.21
CA ALA A 26 -16.93 13.26 -1.94
C ALA A 26 -18.02 12.53 -1.12
N THR A 27 -17.65 11.86 -0.03
CA THR A 27 -18.56 11.08 0.84
C THR A 27 -18.53 11.59 2.27
N ALA A 28 -18.11 12.83 2.49
CA ALA A 28 -18.02 13.44 3.80
C ALA A 28 -19.43 13.59 4.39
N ILE A 29 -19.72 12.80 5.41
CA ILE A 29 -20.93 12.96 6.21
C ILE A 29 -20.67 14.13 7.16
N SER A 30 -21.32 15.26 6.90
CA SER A 30 -21.35 16.38 7.83
C SER A 30 -22.29 16.02 8.99
N VAL A 31 -21.79 16.08 10.22
CA VAL A 31 -22.63 15.99 11.41
C VAL A 31 -23.18 17.40 11.65
N ASP A 32 -24.50 17.55 11.65
CA ASP A 32 -25.17 18.79 12.00
C ASP A 32 -25.13 18.93 13.53
N ASP A 33 -24.41 19.92 14.04
CA ASP A 33 -24.24 20.22 15.47
C ASP A 33 -25.57 20.60 16.17
N SER A 34 -26.68 20.62 15.44
CA SER A 34 -28.03 20.88 15.96
C SER A 34 -28.57 19.78 16.89
N GLN A 35 -27.90 18.63 17.02
CA GLN A 35 -28.21 17.62 18.05
C GLN A 35 -27.42 17.84 19.33
N SER A 36 -27.94 18.73 20.18
CA SER A 36 -27.54 18.84 21.59
C SER A 36 -27.74 17.51 22.31
N SER A 37 -26.65 16.90 22.75
CA SER A 37 -26.63 16.04 23.93
C SER A 37 -25.25 16.12 24.58
N GLN A 38 -25.23 16.83 25.69
CA GLN A 38 -24.18 16.98 26.69
C GLN A 38 -23.18 15.81 26.74
N ILE A 39 -21.94 16.03 26.29
CA ILE A 39 -20.76 15.50 26.98
C ILE A 39 -19.71 16.60 27.03
N SER A 40 -19.66 17.25 28.19
CA SER A 40 -18.58 18.14 28.57
C SER A 40 -17.28 17.34 28.70
N SER A 41 -16.24 17.70 27.94
CA SER A 41 -14.86 17.58 28.42
C SER A 41 -13.93 18.44 27.59
N THR A 42 -13.56 19.58 28.17
CA THR A 42 -12.31 20.28 27.91
C THR A 42 -11.14 19.32 28.10
N HIS A 43 -10.47 18.92 27.02
CA HIS A 43 -9.16 18.28 27.09
C HIS A 43 -8.38 18.54 25.79
N THR A 44 -7.13 18.97 25.92
CA THR A 44 -6.13 18.98 24.85
C THR A 44 -5.75 17.54 24.47
N ASP A 45 -6.67 16.77 23.90
CA ASP A 45 -6.47 15.33 23.66
C ASP A 45 -6.50 15.03 22.17
N LYS A 46 -5.42 14.40 21.69
CA LYS A 46 -5.39 13.77 20.35
C LYS A 46 -6.64 12.92 20.20
N ALA A 47 -7.44 13.21 19.18
CA ALA A 47 -8.61 12.42 18.84
C ALA A 47 -8.28 10.91 18.86
N PRO A 48 -9.18 10.06 19.37
CA PRO A 48 -8.94 8.62 19.45
C PRO A 48 -8.57 8.07 18.07
N VAL A 49 -7.42 7.41 17.98
CA VAL A 49 -6.94 6.81 16.72
C VAL A 49 -7.57 5.43 16.57
N GLU A 50 -8.32 5.24 15.49
CA GLU A 50 -8.85 3.94 15.10
C GLU A 50 -7.70 2.94 14.89
N THR A 51 -7.77 1.80 15.59
CA THR A 51 -6.76 0.74 15.54
C THR A 51 -7.42 -0.62 15.34
N LEU A 52 -6.79 -1.48 14.55
CA LEU A 52 -7.12 -2.90 14.46
C LEU A 52 -6.14 -3.69 15.33
N VAL A 53 -6.69 -4.58 16.15
CA VAL A 53 -5.92 -5.48 17.02
C VAL A 53 -5.81 -6.84 16.35
N ILE A 54 -4.58 -7.28 16.12
CA ILE A 54 -4.27 -8.60 15.58
C ILE A 54 -3.70 -9.43 16.73
N LYS A 55 -4.40 -10.50 17.08
CA LYS A 55 -4.00 -11.42 18.15
C LYS A 55 -2.56 -11.89 17.93
N ASP A 56 -1.75 -11.82 18.98
CA ASP A 56 -0.34 -12.25 19.00
C ASP A 56 0.62 -11.47 18.08
N VAL A 57 0.14 -10.44 17.38
CA VAL A 57 0.96 -9.60 16.47
C VAL A 57 1.05 -8.16 16.98
N GLY A 58 -0.07 -7.55 17.34
CA GLY A 58 -0.10 -6.18 17.87
C GLY A 58 -1.27 -5.33 17.38
N TYR A 59 -1.18 -4.03 17.65
CA TYR A 59 -2.15 -3.01 17.27
C TYR A 59 -1.64 -2.18 16.10
N PHE A 60 -2.50 -1.94 15.11
CA PHE A 60 -2.15 -1.19 13.91
C PHE A 60 -3.19 -0.10 13.67
N SER A 61 -2.72 1.13 13.52
CA SER A 61 -3.58 2.24 13.10
C SER A 61 -4.00 2.07 11.64
N ARG A 62 -5.14 2.68 11.27
CA ARG A 62 -5.58 2.78 9.86
C ARG A 62 -4.45 3.28 8.94
N LYS A 63 -3.76 4.35 9.35
CA LYS A 63 -2.64 4.93 8.59
C LYS A 63 -1.53 3.92 8.32
N GLN A 64 -1.16 3.10 9.30
CA GLN A 64 -0.14 2.06 9.12
C GLN A 64 -0.58 0.99 8.13
N LEU A 65 -1.83 0.53 8.21
CA LEU A 65 -2.37 -0.48 7.30
C LEU A 65 -2.47 0.04 5.86
N GLU A 66 -2.90 1.28 5.67
CA GLU A 66 -2.88 1.93 4.35
C GLU A 66 -1.46 2.07 3.80
N THR A 67 -0.49 2.42 4.66
CA THR A 67 0.93 2.45 4.26
C THR A 67 1.43 1.08 3.84
N PHE A 68 1.12 0.02 4.60
CA PHE A 68 1.46 -1.35 4.20
C PHE A 68 0.87 -1.72 2.84
N LYS A 69 -0.39 -1.33 2.59
CA LYS A 69 -1.03 -1.62 1.30
C LYS A 69 -0.35 -0.90 0.14
N ARG A 70 0.06 0.37 0.32
CA ARG A 70 0.83 1.11 -0.69
C ARG A 70 2.19 0.48 -0.95
N VAL A 71 2.90 0.05 0.09
CA VAL A 71 4.20 -0.63 -0.05
C VAL A 71 4.04 -1.97 -0.78
N GLN A 72 2.98 -2.74 -0.47
CA GLN A 72 2.68 -3.98 -1.20
C GLN A 72 2.46 -3.71 -2.69
N ILE A 73 1.61 -2.72 -3.04
CA ILE A 73 1.34 -2.34 -4.43
C ILE A 73 2.64 -1.92 -5.13
N LEU A 74 3.45 -1.08 -4.48
CA LEU A 74 4.73 -0.65 -5.05
C LEU A 74 5.66 -1.84 -5.34
N LYS A 75 5.73 -2.79 -4.41
CA LYS A 75 6.52 -4.02 -4.59
C LYS A 75 6.03 -4.83 -5.80
N GLU A 76 4.73 -5.04 -5.93
CA GLU A 76 4.12 -5.77 -7.06
C GLU A 76 4.46 -5.11 -8.41
N PHE A 77 4.42 -3.78 -8.49
CA PHE A 77 4.79 -3.06 -9.71
C PHE A 77 6.28 -3.14 -10.04
N VAL A 78 7.15 -3.08 -9.03
CA VAL A 78 8.60 -3.22 -9.22
C VAL A 78 8.95 -4.63 -9.69
N GLU A 79 8.34 -5.66 -9.09
CA GLU A 79 8.52 -7.05 -9.51
C GLU A 79 8.07 -7.26 -10.96
N LEU A 80 6.90 -6.72 -11.34
CA LEU A 80 6.44 -6.76 -12.72
C LEU A 80 7.42 -6.08 -13.68
N GLY A 81 7.94 -4.90 -13.33
CA GLY A 81 8.93 -4.18 -14.14
C GLY A 81 10.22 -4.99 -14.33
N ILE A 82 10.70 -5.63 -13.26
CA ILE A 82 11.87 -6.52 -13.32
C ILE A 82 11.60 -7.73 -14.21
N ASP A 83 10.43 -8.35 -14.13
CA ASP A 83 10.09 -9.51 -14.94
C ASP A 83 9.96 -9.15 -16.43
N VAL A 84 9.42 -7.97 -16.74
CA VAL A 84 9.42 -7.44 -18.11
C VAL A 84 10.84 -7.19 -18.60
N TYR A 85 11.71 -6.61 -17.78
CA TYR A 85 13.11 -6.40 -18.13
C TYR A 85 13.82 -7.73 -18.42
N LYS A 86 13.67 -8.73 -17.56
CA LYS A 86 14.23 -10.07 -17.78
C LYS A 86 13.72 -10.67 -19.08
N TRP A 87 12.41 -10.62 -19.32
CA TRP A 87 11.83 -11.11 -20.58
C TRP A 87 12.41 -10.40 -21.79
N LEU A 88 12.56 -9.07 -21.71
CA LEU A 88 13.13 -8.27 -22.79
C LEU A 88 14.57 -8.69 -23.11
N VAL A 89 15.41 -8.85 -22.08
CA VAL A 89 16.83 -9.15 -22.24
C VAL A 89 17.08 -10.61 -22.62
N ASP A 90 16.34 -11.55 -22.04
CA ASP A 90 16.63 -12.98 -22.19
C ASP A 90 15.89 -13.61 -23.36
N VAL A 91 14.72 -13.07 -23.74
CA VAL A 91 13.87 -13.65 -24.78
C VAL A 91 13.79 -12.73 -26.00
N ALA A 92 13.37 -11.48 -25.82
CA ALA A 92 13.08 -10.61 -26.95
C ALA A 92 14.34 -10.12 -27.67
N ALA A 93 15.37 -9.68 -26.93
CA ALA A 93 16.61 -9.18 -27.49
C ALA A 93 17.35 -10.21 -28.37
N PRO A 94 17.54 -11.47 -27.95
CA PRO A 94 18.15 -12.50 -28.80
C PRO A 94 17.30 -12.90 -30.02
N ALA A 95 15.98 -12.68 -29.97
CA ALA A 95 15.08 -12.97 -31.07
C ALA A 95 15.08 -11.89 -32.16
N LEU A 96 15.79 -10.77 -31.96
CA LEU A 96 15.89 -9.70 -32.95
C LEU A 96 16.75 -10.12 -34.16
N PRO A 97 16.41 -9.63 -35.37
CA PRO A 97 17.24 -9.81 -36.55
C PRO A 97 18.67 -9.28 -36.34
N ALA A 98 19.64 -9.86 -37.06
CA ALA A 98 21.07 -9.58 -36.90
C ALA A 98 21.43 -8.08 -36.91
N ASP A 99 20.75 -7.30 -37.74
CA ASP A 99 20.97 -5.85 -37.88
C ASP A 99 20.72 -5.06 -36.58
N TYR A 100 19.91 -5.62 -35.67
CA TYR A 100 19.56 -5.01 -34.39
C TYR A 100 20.26 -5.66 -33.20
N GLN A 101 21.06 -6.72 -33.43
CA GLN A 101 21.69 -7.46 -32.32
C GLN A 101 22.79 -6.65 -31.63
N SER A 102 23.53 -5.81 -32.35
CA SER A 102 24.53 -4.90 -31.76
C SER A 102 23.89 -3.91 -30.78
N LEU A 103 22.71 -3.36 -31.11
CA LEU A 103 21.94 -2.48 -30.24
C LEU A 103 21.42 -3.23 -29.01
N SER A 104 20.95 -4.46 -29.19
CA SER A 104 20.46 -5.30 -28.09
C SER A 104 21.57 -5.67 -27.08
N GLN A 105 22.80 -5.85 -27.54
CA GLN A 105 23.96 -6.15 -26.68
C GLN A 105 24.38 -4.96 -25.82
N GLN A 106 24.18 -3.73 -26.31
CA GLN A 106 24.42 -2.51 -25.54
C GLN A 106 23.48 -2.40 -24.32
N TRP A 107 22.24 -2.89 -24.43
CA TRP A 107 21.26 -2.85 -23.33
C TRP A 107 21.52 -3.88 -22.23
N ARG A 108 22.33 -4.90 -22.50
CA ARG A 108 22.71 -5.94 -21.53
C ARG A 108 23.91 -5.53 -20.64
N MET A 109 24.61 -4.43 -20.97
CA MET A 109 25.82 -3.98 -20.26
C MET A 109 25.61 -2.82 -19.27
N GLN A 110 24.36 -2.39 -19.04
CA GLN A 110 23.99 -1.47 -17.95
C GLN A 110 23.24 -2.22 -16.86
#